data_AF-A0A0U2XQE7-F1
#
_entry.id   AF-A0A0U2XQE7-F1
#
_cell.length_a   1.000
_cell.length_b   1.000
_cell.length_c   1.000
_cell.angle_alpha   90.00
_cell.angle_beta   90.00
_cell.angle_gamma   90.00
#
_symmetry.space_group_name_H-M   'P 1'
#
loop_
_entity.id
_entity.type
_entity.pdbx_description
1 polymer ?
#
loop_
_entity_poly.entity_id
_entity_poly.type
_entity_poly.pdbx_seq_one_letter_code
_entity_poly.pdbx_strand_id
1 'polypeptide(L)' 'MTTAHELNRLSDEAVYSILYFYHIEEFPAEHLGMKYGVSSLTIEGIAKGRYRPKCHENFMIVEGILERRLVKRAESQ' A
#
# COMPACT_ATOMS: atom_id res chain seq x y z
N MET A 1 6.77 -20.67 -6.06
CA MET A 1 7.16 -19.84 -4.91
C MET A 1 5.91 -19.61 -4.07
N THR A 2 5.96 -19.70 -2.73
CA THR A 2 4.75 -19.55 -1.89
C THR A 2 4.58 -18.08 -1.45
N THR A 3 3.34 -17.63 -1.28
CA THR A 3 3.02 -16.26 -0.81
C THR A 3 3.71 -15.92 0.51
N ALA A 4 3.87 -16.88 1.42
CA ALA A 4 4.61 -16.67 2.68
C ALA A 4 6.07 -16.28 2.45
N HIS A 5 6.73 -16.87 1.45
CA HIS A 5 8.11 -16.54 1.10
C HIS A 5 8.25 -15.16 0.47
N GLU A 6 7.27 -14.76 -0.35
CA GLU A 6 7.19 -13.41 -0.90
C GLU A 6 7.03 -12.36 0.21
N LEU A 7 6.11 -12.59 1.14
CA LEU A 7 5.84 -11.67 2.24
C LEU A 7 7.01 -11.53 3.22
N ASN A 8 7.78 -12.61 3.45
CA ASN A 8 8.94 -12.55 4.34
C ASN A 8 10.11 -11.72 3.78
N ARG A 9 10.14 -11.46 2.47
CA ARG A 9 11.18 -10.65 1.82
C ARG A 9 10.87 -9.16 1.80
N LEU A 10 9.61 -8.77 2.04
CA LEU A 10 9.19 -7.38 2.05
C LEU A 10 9.39 -6.77 3.44
N SER A 11 10.19 -5.72 3.55
CA SER A 11 10.20 -4.89 4.76
C SER A 11 8.89 -4.09 4.89
N ASP A 12 8.59 -3.58 6.08
CA ASP A 12 7.43 -2.72 6.27
C ASP A 12 7.52 -1.44 5.41
N GLU A 13 8.72 -0.90 5.21
CA GLU A 13 8.97 0.23 4.30
C GLU A 13 8.59 -0.11 2.84
N ALA A 14 8.95 -1.31 2.38
CA ALA A 14 8.57 -1.78 1.05
C ALA A 14 7.05 -1.95 0.94
N VAL A 15 6.40 -2.45 2.00
CA VAL A 15 4.93 -2.58 2.06
C VAL A 15 4.25 -1.22 2.01
N TYR A 16 4.71 -0.22 2.77
CA TYR A 16 4.16 1.14 2.68
C TYR A 16 4.39 1.77 1.30
N SER A 17 5.55 1.53 0.69
CA SER A 17 5.81 1.98 -0.68
C SER A 17 4.83 1.34 -1.68
N ILE A 18 4.57 0.03 -1.55
CA ILE A 18 3.56 -0.67 -2.36
C ILE A 18 2.18 -0.03 -2.19
N LEU A 19 1.76 0.24 -0.94
CA LEU A 19 0.47 0.86 -0.66
C LEU A 19 0.35 2.26 -1.26
N TYR A 20 1.40 3.08 -1.14
CA TYR A 20 1.47 4.41 -1.75
C TYR A 20 1.34 4.33 -3.28
N PHE A 21 2.20 3.54 -3.94
CA PHE A 21 2.18 3.48 -5.40
C PHE A 21 0.90 2.85 -5.96
N TYR A 22 0.30 1.90 -5.24
CA TYR A 22 -0.94 1.26 -5.68
C TYR A 22 -2.16 2.19 -5.52
N HIS A 23 -2.32 2.85 -4.38
CA HIS A 23 -3.53 3.62 -4.07
C HIS A 23 -3.45 5.10 -4.47
N ILE A 24 -2.26 5.71 -4.41
CA ILE A 24 -2.08 7.15 -4.64
C ILE A 24 -1.60 7.41 -6.07
N GLU A 25 -0.58 6.69 -6.52
CA GLU A 25 -0.02 6.85 -7.88
C GLU A 25 -0.71 5.93 -8.91
N GLU A 26 -1.67 5.10 -8.47
CA GLU A 26 -2.48 4.20 -9.30
C GLU A 26 -1.65 3.25 -10.19
N PHE A 27 -0.47 2.82 -9.73
CA PHE A 27 0.35 1.85 -10.45
C PHE A 27 -0.32 0.47 -10.44
N PRO A 28 -0.37 -0.23 -11.59
CA PRO A 28 -0.98 -1.55 -11.65
C PRO A 28 -0.16 -2.59 -10.87
N ALA A 29 -0.85 -3.57 -10.30
CA ALA A 29 -0.25 -4.62 -9.48
C ALA A 29 0.86 -5.40 -10.20
N GLU A 30 0.77 -5.56 -11.52
CA GLU A 30 1.79 -6.26 -12.32
C GLU A 30 3.12 -5.51 -12.34
N HIS A 31 3.10 -4.18 -12.53
CA HIS A 31 4.31 -3.36 -12.49
C HIS A 31 4.96 -3.37 -11.11
N LEU A 32 4.17 -3.28 -10.05
CA LEU A 32 4.66 -3.37 -8.68
C LEU A 32 5.20 -4.77 -8.37
N GLY A 33 4.53 -5.82 -8.82
CA GLY A 33 5.00 -7.20 -8.67
C GLY A 33 6.39 -7.41 -9.27
N MET A 34 6.61 -6.91 -10.49
CA MET A 34 7.93 -6.95 -11.13
C MET A 34 8.97 -6.15 -10.35
N LYS A 35 8.63 -4.94 -9.89
CA LYS A 35 9.55 -4.07 -9.13
C LYS A 35 9.98 -4.69 -7.79
N TYR A 36 9.06 -5.32 -7.07
CA TYR A 36 9.30 -5.85 -5.73
C TYR A 36 9.61 -7.36 -5.73
N GLY A 37 9.65 -8.01 -6.90
CA GLY A 37 9.97 -9.43 -7.03
C GLY A 37 8.93 -10.35 -6.39
N VAL A 38 7.65 -9.98 -6.48
CA VAL A 38 6.51 -10.72 -5.92
C VAL A 38 5.38 -10.82 -6.96
N SER A 39 4.46 -11.74 -6.78
CA SER A 39 3.27 -11.84 -7.65
C SER A 39 2.34 -10.63 -7.54
N SER A 40 1.63 -10.30 -8.63
CA SER A 40 0.59 -9.26 -8.63
C SER A 40 -0.53 -9.57 -7.62
N LEU A 41 -0.87 -10.84 -7.42
CA LEU A 41 -1.82 -11.29 -6.39
C LEU A 41 -1.35 -10.94 -4.97
N THR A 42 -0.04 -11.02 -4.71
CA THR A 42 0.53 -10.60 -3.42
C THR A 42 0.44 -9.09 -3.24
N ILE A 43 0.68 -8.30 -4.29
CA ILE A 43 0.46 -6.84 -4.27
C ILE A 43 -1.00 -6.52 -3.95
N GLU A 44 -1.95 -7.12 -4.66
CA GLU A 44 -3.38 -6.90 -4.40
C GLU A 44 -3.79 -7.33 -2.99
N GLY A 45 -3.23 -8.43 -2.49
CA GLY A 45 -3.48 -8.89 -1.13
C GLY A 45 -2.99 -7.91 -0.08
N ILE A 46 -1.84 -7.26 -0.30
CA ILE A 46 -1.34 -6.17 0.54
C ILE A 46 -2.27 -4.95 0.43
N ALA A 47 -2.60 -4.53 -0.80
CA ALA A 47 -3.43 -3.36 -1.06
C ALA A 47 -4.86 -3.47 -0.50
N LYS A 48 -5.40 -4.70 -0.40
CA LYS A 48 -6.72 -5.01 0.19
C LYS A 48 -6.65 -5.33 1.69
N GLY A 49 -5.47 -5.22 2.31
CA GLY A 49 -5.26 -5.50 3.74
C GLY A 49 -5.33 -6.98 4.13
N ARG A 50 -5.38 -7.91 3.16
CA ARG A 50 -5.37 -9.36 3.40
C ARG A 50 -3.99 -9.84 3.86
N TYR A 51 -2.93 -9.18 3.38
CA TYR A 51 -1.55 -9.41 3.79
C TYR A 51 -1.01 -8.16 4.47
N ARG A 52 -0.18 -8.35 5.51
CA ARG A 52 0.38 -7.24 6.32
C ARG A 52 -0.72 -6.26 6.81
N PRO A 53 -1.79 -6.73 7.46
CA PRO A 53 -2.96 -5.90 7.82
C PRO A 53 -2.61 -4.67 8.65
N LYS A 54 -1.63 -4.77 9.57
CA LYS A 54 -1.19 -3.62 10.38
C LYS A 54 -0.61 -2.47 9.54
N CYS A 55 0.17 -2.77 8.50
CA CYS A 55 0.70 -1.75 7.60
C CYS A 55 -0.43 -1.10 6.80
N HIS A 56 -1.36 -1.90 6.29
CA HIS A 56 -2.52 -1.40 5.58
C HIS A 56 -3.39 -0.48 6.45
N GLU A 57 -3.74 -0.90 7.68
CA GLU A 57 -4.51 -0.09 8.62
C GLU A 57 -3.82 1.23 8.93
N ASN A 58 -2.52 1.20 9.25
CA ASN A 58 -1.74 2.41 9.52
C ASN A 58 -1.73 3.36 8.32
N PHE A 59 -1.56 2.83 7.10
CA PHE A 59 -1.59 3.62 5.88
C PHE A 59 -2.95 4.31 5.69
N MET A 60 -4.06 3.56 5.77
CA MET A 60 -5.40 4.12 5.61
C MET A 60 -5.73 5.18 6.68
N ILE A 61 -5.23 5.02 7.91
CA ILE A 61 -5.38 6.03 8.96
C ILE A 61 -4.62 7.30 8.60
N VAL A 62 -3.36 7.18 8.16
CA VAL A 62 -2.53 8.33 7.79
C VAL A 62 -3.12 9.06 6.58
N GLU A 63 -3.48 8.34 5.50
CA GLU A 63 -4.09 8.94 4.32
C GLU A 63 -5.43 9.61 4.66
N GLY A 64 -6.30 8.94 5.43
CA GLY A 64 -7.55 9.56 5.89
C GLY A 64 -7.33 10.78 6.80
N ILE A 65 -6.23 10.85 7.56
CA ILE A 65 -5.84 12.07 8.29
C ILE A 65 -5.38 13.16 7.32
N LEU A 66 -4.62 12.81 6.28
CA LEU A 66 -4.13 13.76 5.28
C LEU A 66 -5.27 14.36 4.46
N GLU A 67 -6.18 13.54 3.93
CA GLU A 67 -7.38 14.01 3.22
C GLU A 67 -8.20 14.99 4.06
N ARG A 68 -8.51 14.62 5.31
CA ARG A 68 -9.25 15.50 6.23
C ARG A 68 -8.53 16.82 6.51
N ARG A 69 -7.21 16.82 6.56
CA ARG A 69 -6.41 18.05 6.74
C ARG A 69 -6.42 18.92 5.50
N LEU A 70 -6.39 18.33 4.30
CA LEU A 70 -6.46 19.04 3.04
C LEU A 70 -7.84 19.69 2.85
N VAL A 71 -8.92 18.96 3.12
CA VAL A 71 -10.30 19.49 3.06
C VAL A 71 -10.48 20.68 4.01
N LYS A 72 -10.10 20.54 5.28
CA LYS A 72 -10.21 21.64 6.26
C LYS A 72 -9.46 22.92 5.84
N ARG A 73 -8.33 22.79 5.15
CA ARG A 73 -7.57 23.93 4.62
C ARG A 73 -8.28 24.59 3.46
N ALA A 74 -8.87 23.81 2.55
CA ALA A 74 -9.63 24.32 1.42
C ALA A 74 -10.92 25.05 1.85
N GLU A 75 -11.58 24.59 2.91
CA GLU A 75 -12.79 25.21 3.47
C GLU A 75 -12.52 26.50 4.27
N SER A 76 -11.26 26.76 4.65
CA SER A 76 -10.85 27.94 5.42
C SER A 76 -10.34 29.09 4.53
N GLN A 77 -10.43 28.95 3.20
CA GLN A 77 -10.12 30.00 2.21
C GLN A 77 -11.40 30.60 1.65
#